data_AF-A0A4P5VGL6-F1
#
_entry.id   AF-A0A4P5VGL6-F1
#
_cell.length_a   1.000
_cell.length_b   1.000
_cell.length_c   1.000
_cell.angle_alpha   90.00
_cell.angle_beta   90.00
_cell.angle_gamma   90.00
#
_symmetry.space_group_name_H-M   'P 1'
#
loop_
_entity.id
_entity.type
_entity.pdbx_description
1 polymer ?
#
loop_
_entity_poly.entity_id
_entity_poly.type
_entity_poly.pdbx_seq_one_letter_code
_entity_poly.pdbx_strand_id
1 'polypeptide(L)' 'MNAQTVNGPYRVREAVRNEKIVPADVPAFHFRTSVAAHSYARQLASEQGRQVVIEKLAPSGCWLQLTTLG' A
#
# COMPACT_ATOMS: atom_id res chain seq x y z
N MET A 1 14.59 9.43 -7.03
CA MET A 1 14.05 8.29 -7.78
C MET A 1 13.50 7.29 -6.76
N ASN A 2 12.18 7.31 -6.51
CA ASN A 2 11.56 6.43 -5.51
C ASN A 2 11.23 5.09 -6.17
N ALA A 3 12.17 4.15 -6.11
CA ALA A 3 12.06 2.90 -6.85
C ALA A 3 10.91 2.04 -6.31
N GLN A 4 9.85 1.91 -7.11
CA GLN A 4 8.96 0.76 -7.05
C GLN A 4 9.82 -0.51 -7.17
N THR A 5 9.57 -1.48 -6.31
CA THR A 5 10.28 -2.76 -6.31
C THR A 5 9.29 -3.88 -6.42
N VAL A 6 9.73 -5.05 -6.86
CA VAL A 6 8.86 -6.23 -6.94
C VAL A 6 8.58 -6.80 -5.55
N ASN A 7 9.51 -6.64 -4.58
CA ASN A 7 9.46 -7.28 -3.25
C ASN A 7 9.80 -6.32 -2.09
N GLY A 8 9.35 -5.07 -2.16
CA GLY A 8 9.56 -4.10 -1.07
C GLY A 8 8.73 -4.47 0.17
N PRO A 9 9.23 -4.25 1.41
CA PRO A 9 8.48 -4.55 2.62
C PRO A 9 7.33 -3.58 2.86
N TYR A 10 7.18 -2.53 2.07
CA TYR A 10 6.02 -1.64 2.09
C TYR A 10 5.22 -1.85 0.83
N ARG A 11 3.89 -1.83 0.91
CA ARG A 11 3.05 -1.84 -0.28
C ARG A 11 1.90 -0.85 -0.17
N VAL A 12 1.46 -0.36 -1.32
CA VAL A 12 0.30 0.52 -1.48
C VAL A 12 -0.69 -0.17 -2.39
N ARG A 13 -1.92 -0.31 -1.92
CA ARG A 13 -3.04 -0.89 -2.67
C ARG A 13 -4.29 -0.04 -2.48
N GLU A 14 -5.30 -0.26 -3.31
CA GLU A 14 -6.61 0.34 -3.10
C GLU A 14 -7.30 -0.27 -1.87
N ALA A 15 -8.08 0.55 -1.18
CA ALA A 15 -8.96 0.08 -0.12
C ALA A 15 -10.12 -0.69 -0.75
N VAL A 16 -10.34 -1.92 -0.29
CA VAL A 16 -11.44 -2.76 -0.77
C VAL A 16 -12.65 -2.53 0.13
N ARG A 17 -13.84 -2.39 -0.47
CA ARG A 17 -15.09 -2.24 0.27
C ARG A 17 -15.32 -3.50 1.13
N ASN A 18 -15.61 -3.32 2.43
CA ASN A 18 -15.79 -4.41 3.40
C ASN A 18 -14.54 -5.30 3.59
N GLU A 19 -13.45 -4.67 4.03
CA GLU A 19 -12.09 -5.20 4.23
C GLU A 19 -11.93 -6.29 5.30
N LYS A 20 -12.92 -7.17 5.49
CA LYS A 20 -12.80 -8.33 6.40
C LYS A 20 -11.81 -9.38 5.88
N ILE A 21 -11.68 -9.48 4.56
CA ILE A 21 -10.72 -10.36 3.87
C ILE A 21 -10.19 -9.59 2.67
N VAL A 22 -8.88 -9.38 2.61
CA VAL A 22 -8.21 -8.81 1.44
C VAL A 22 -7.78 -9.97 0.55
N PRO A 23 -8.26 -10.05 -0.71
CA PRO A 23 -7.81 -11.08 -1.64
C PRO A 23 -6.29 -11.03 -1.84
N ALA A 24 -5.66 -12.20 -2.01
CA ALA A 24 -4.21 -12.27 -2.26
C ALA A 24 -3.82 -11.55 -3.57
N ASP A 25 -4.72 -11.53 -4.55
CA ASP A 25 -4.51 -10.95 -5.89
C ASP A 25 -4.81 -9.45 -5.98
N VAL A 26 -4.98 -8.72 -4.86
CA VAL A 26 -5.16 -7.28 -4.93
C VAL A 26 -3.87 -6.63 -5.47
N PRO A 27 -3.92 -5.91 -6.61
CA PRO A 27 -2.75 -5.25 -7.15
C PRO A 27 -2.15 -4.28 -6.13
N ALA A 28 -0.84 -4.40 -5.90
CA ALA A 28 -0.14 -3.56 -4.94
C ALA A 28 1.23 -3.12 -5.48
N PHE A 29 1.53 -1.84 -5.31
CA PHE A 29 2.83 -1.26 -5.61
C PHE A 29 3.73 -1.45 -4.39
N HIS A 30 4.89 -2.09 -4.54
CA HIS A 30 5.81 -2.30 -3.43
C HIS A 30 6.97 -1.29 -3.42
N PHE A 31 7.41 -0.91 -2.23
CA PHE A 31 8.41 0.10 -1.96
C PHE A 31 9.40 -0.38 -0.90
N ARG A 32 10.66 0.06 -1.01
CA ARG A 32 11.69 -0.23 -0.01
C ARG A 32 11.50 0.54 1.30
N THR A 33 10.91 1.73 1.23
CA THR A 33 10.81 2.66 2.37
C THR A 33 9.37 3.11 2.60
N SER A 34 9.03 3.40 3.86
CA SER A 34 7.73 3.96 4.23
C SER A 34 7.49 5.31 3.56
N VAL A 35 8.52 6.15 3.47
CA VAL A 35 8.44 7.49 2.87
C VAL A 35 8.02 7.40 1.40
N ALA A 36 8.64 6.51 0.62
CA ALA A 36 8.28 6.33 -0.78
C ALA A 36 6.83 5.84 -0.95
N ALA A 37 6.40 4.88 -0.12
CA ALA A 37 5.03 4.40 -0.11
C ALA A 37 4.03 5.52 0.24
N HIS A 38 4.34 6.36 1.23
CA HIS A 38 3.48 7.49 1.62
C HIS A 38 3.40 8.57 0.54
N SER A 39 4.53 8.94 -0.09
CA SER A 39 4.52 9.90 -1.18
C SER A 39 3.63 9.42 -2.34
N TYR A 40 3.75 8.15 -2.72
CA TYR A 40 2.94 7.56 -3.79
C TYR A 40 1.46 7.46 -3.40
N ALA A 41 1.16 7.02 -2.19
CA ALA A 41 -0.22 6.91 -1.71
C ALA A 41 -0.92 8.28 -1.65
N ARG A 42 -0.21 9.34 -1.21
CA ARG A 42 -0.75 10.71 -1.25
C ARG A 42 -1.05 11.17 -2.66
N GLN A 43 -0.14 10.90 -3.59
CA GLN A 43 -0.35 11.23 -5.00
C GLN A 43 -1.59 10.52 -5.55
N LEU A 44 -1.76 9.21 -5.31
CA LEU A 44 -2.94 8.46 -5.75
C LEU A 44 -4.25 8.98 -5.12
N ALA A 45 -4.24 9.25 -3.81
CA ALA A 45 -5.41 9.77 -3.11
C ALA A 45 -5.82 11.15 -3.66
N SER A 46 -4.86 12.05 -3.88
CA SER A 46 -5.12 13.41 -4.37
C SER A 46 -5.49 13.46 -5.86
N GLU A 47 -4.82 12.70 -6.72
CA GLU A 47 -5.05 12.77 -8.18
C GLU A 47 -6.27 11.96 -8.63
N GLN A 48 -6.59 10.86 -7.95
CA GLN A 48 -7.63 9.93 -8.39
C GLN A 48 -8.84 9.87 -7.46
N GLY A 49 -8.81 10.55 -6.31
CA GLY A 49 -9.87 10.50 -5.30
C GLY A 49 -10.10 9.08 -4.76
N ARG A 50 -9.08 8.21 -4.84
CA ARG A 50 -9.17 6.80 -4.43
C ARG A 50 -8.74 6.65 -3.00
N GLN A 51 -9.50 5.85 -2.25
CA GLN A 51 -9.08 5.42 -0.93
C GLN A 51 -7.98 4.36 -1.08
N VAL A 52 -6.81 4.60 -0.50
CA VAL A 52 -5.63 3.72 -0.60
C VAL A 52 -5.12 3.34 0.78
N VAL A 53 -4.58 2.13 0.87
CA VAL A 53 -4.04 1.56 2.10
C VAL A 53 -2.55 1.38 1.95
N ILE A 54 -1.81 1.77 2.99
CA ILE A 54 -0.37 1.54 3.10
C ILE A 54 -0.14 0.41 4.10
N GLU A 55 0.60 -0.61 3.68
CA GLU A 55 0.87 -1.79 4.49
C GLU A 55 2.38 -2.07 4.59
N LYS A 56 2.78 -2.76 5.65
CA LYS A 56 4.14 -3.26 5.86
C LYS A 56 4.14 -4.78 6.06
N LEU A 57 5.06 -5.48 5.39
CA LEU A 57 5.27 -6.90 5.57
C LEU A 57 5.92 -7.15 6.93
N ALA A 58 5.23 -7.91 7.78
CA ALA A 58 5.78 -8.41 9.02
C ALA A 58 6.73 -9.59 8.75
N PRO A 59 7.70 -9.89 9.66
CA PRO A 59 8.55 -11.06 9.54
C PRO A 59 7.80 -12.39 9.43
N SER A 60 6.59 -12.46 10.01
CA SER A 60 5.69 -13.61 9.94
C SER A 60 4.96 -13.77 8.60
N GLY A 61 5.19 -12.88 7.62
CA GLY A 61 4.60 -12.96 6.28
C GLY A 61 3.21 -12.34 6.15
N CYS A 62 2.64 -11.77 7.21
CA CYS A 62 1.39 -11.02 7.16
C CYS A 62 1.63 -9.53 6.85
N TRP A 63 0.68 -8.91 6.17
CA TRP A 63 0.70 -7.47 5.90
C TRP A 63 -0.02 -6.72 7.02
N LEU A 64 0.67 -5.73 7.59
CA LEU A 64 0.13 -4.86 8.63
C LEU A 64 -0.27 -3.53 8.00
N GLN A 65 -1.54 -3.15 8.13
CA GLN A 65 -2.01 -1.83 7.74
C GLN A 65 -1.40 -0.76 8.66
N LEU A 66 -0.74 0.21 8.05
CA LEU A 66 -0.16 1.36 8.75
C LEU A 66 -1.10 2.55 8.76
N THR A 67 -1.71 2.84 7.60
CA THR A 67 -2.64 3.97 7.44
C THR A 67 -3.49 3.78 6.19
N THR A 68 -4.60 4.51 6.15
CA THR A 68 -5.50 4.63 5.01
C THR A 68 -5.61 6.11 4.65
N LEU A 69 -5.45 6.44 3.38
CA LEU A 69 -5.64 7.78 2.83
C LEU A 69 -6.87 7.78 1.94
N GLY A 70 -7.62 8.88 1.92
CA GLY A 70 -8.81 9.08 1.08
C GLY A 70 -9.13 10.56 0.98
#